data_AF-A0A6V6Z060-F1
#
_entry.id   AF-A0A6V6Z060-F1
#
_cell.length_a   1.000
_cell.length_b   1.000
_cell.length_c   1.000
_cell.angle_alpha   90.00
_cell.angle_beta   90.00
_cell.angle_gamma   90.00
#
_symmetry.space_group_name_H-M   'P 1'
#
loop_
_entity.id
_entity.type
_entity.pdbx_description
1 polymer ?
#
loop_
_entity_poly.entity_id
_entity_poly.type
_entity_poly.pdbx_seq_one_letter_code
_entity_poly.pdbx_strand_id
1 'polypeptide(L)'
;MKTKLFFSAAALLAITANAQVKSTFKGQDPITAVSTVTRPVQKQWKGVFDKTEEEVFFGNDFAGARLNGVVKIDDNTFSVLITPENSPINGSPWYAFKVWSKTDKEIQIRFDYPQNVRHRYNAKISSDGKKWTASENGTFVKREKDSNYVLKVKVSKDTTWIAAQELKTSKDISEWISVLKNKNNTAEASVGLTAEGRKIPVFSIGNPSSKNKILISGRNHPPEVTGHYALEAFVESLTADTPLAKKFRKKFEVYVIPLLNPDGVDGGFWRHNSGGIDLNRDYNDFNQPETRAVRDFLKNEIKEDNKLLFSIDFHSTHDDIYYTVDPNLKGNIPGFVPNWLNKVKDGIPGYTPHVKPLYFKPPTFTLFSYLFETYKTEALVFEIGDNTPKDFIKKKGEVSGEEFMKLILESTKN
;
A
#
# COMPACT_ATOMS: atom_id res chain seq x y z
N MET A 1 -43.49 -7.35 50.25
CA MET A 1 -42.30 -8.05 49.72
C MET A 1 -41.91 -7.41 48.40
N LYS A 2 -40.66 -6.92 48.30
CA LYS A 2 -40.18 -6.02 47.24
C LYS A 2 -39.92 -6.76 45.93
N THR A 3 -40.53 -6.27 44.85
CA THR A 3 -40.25 -6.59 43.45
C THR A 3 -38.85 -6.09 43.09
N LYS A 4 -37.93 -6.97 42.67
CA LYS A 4 -36.62 -6.57 42.14
C LYS A 4 -36.72 -6.44 40.62
N LEU A 5 -36.73 -5.22 40.12
CA LEU A 5 -36.44 -4.91 38.71
C LEU A 5 -34.95 -5.18 38.46
N PHE A 6 -34.64 -6.07 37.51
CA PHE A 6 -33.31 -6.19 36.93
C PHE A 6 -33.15 -5.09 35.87
N PHE A 7 -32.34 -4.08 36.16
CA PHE A 7 -31.81 -3.17 35.14
C PHE A 7 -30.61 -3.85 34.47
N SER A 8 -30.79 -4.30 33.22
CA SER A 8 -29.65 -4.63 32.35
C SER A 8 -28.95 -3.33 31.98
N ALA A 9 -27.75 -3.11 32.54
CA ALA A 9 -26.84 -2.08 32.06
C ALA A 9 -26.32 -2.49 30.69
N ALA A 10 -26.90 -1.92 29.63
CA ALA A 10 -26.32 -1.96 28.30
C ALA A 10 -24.98 -1.19 28.37
N ALA A 11 -23.88 -1.92 28.26
CA ALA A 11 -22.56 -1.32 28.09
C ALA A 11 -22.54 -0.60 26.73
N LEU A 12 -22.71 0.74 26.75
CA LEU A 12 -22.31 1.58 25.63
C LEU A 12 -20.80 1.42 25.45
N LEU A 13 -20.40 0.66 24.44
CA LEU A 13 -19.06 0.75 23.86
C LEU A 13 -18.91 2.17 23.30
N ALA A 14 -18.31 3.04 24.11
CA ALA A 14 -17.82 4.32 23.65
C ALA A 14 -16.72 4.05 22.61
N ILE A 15 -17.05 4.23 21.34
CA ILE A 15 -16.07 4.33 20.26
C ILE A 15 -15.28 5.60 20.54
N THR A 16 -14.18 5.49 21.28
CA THR A 16 -13.22 6.58 21.41
C THR A 16 -12.56 6.73 20.04
N ALA A 17 -13.00 7.74 19.30
CA ALA A 17 -12.28 8.27 18.16
C ALA A 17 -10.91 8.75 18.67
N ASN A 18 -9.91 7.87 18.62
CA ASN A 18 -8.53 8.27 18.85
C ASN A 18 -8.09 9.07 17.62
N ALA A 19 -8.41 10.36 17.70
CA ALA A 19 -7.95 11.38 16.78
C ALA A 19 -6.43 11.31 16.68
N GLN A 20 -5.97 11.18 15.43
CA GLN A 20 -4.63 11.46 14.91
C GLN A 20 -3.59 11.84 15.97
N VAL A 21 -2.65 10.93 16.23
CA VAL A 21 -1.44 11.26 17.00
C VAL A 21 -0.79 12.48 16.31
N LYS A 22 -0.62 13.57 17.06
CA LYS A 22 0.05 14.80 16.59
C LYS A 22 1.50 14.49 16.23
N SER A 23 1.71 14.05 15.00
CA SER A 23 3.03 13.89 14.39
C SER A 23 3.40 15.17 13.67
N THR A 24 4.47 15.83 14.11
CA THR A 24 5.10 16.95 13.39
C THR A 24 6.01 16.40 12.28
N PHE A 25 5.42 15.73 11.30
CA PHE A 25 6.15 15.20 10.15
C PHE A 25 6.34 16.28 9.08
N LYS A 26 7.58 16.39 8.55
CA LYS A 26 7.96 17.41 7.55
C LYS A 26 7.62 17.02 6.10
N GLY A 27 7.01 15.86 5.87
CA GLY A 27 6.81 15.28 4.53
C GLY A 27 8.11 14.70 3.96
N GLN A 28 8.03 14.11 2.77
CA GLN A 28 9.21 13.66 2.02
C GLN A 28 10.09 14.85 1.58
N ASP A 29 11.40 14.63 1.51
CA ASP A 29 12.37 15.56 0.90
C ASP A 29 12.08 15.75 -0.60
N PRO A 30 12.62 16.82 -1.24
CA PRO A 30 12.44 17.02 -2.67
C PRO A 30 12.87 15.79 -3.48
N ILE A 31 12.07 15.46 -4.50
CA ILE A 31 12.36 14.33 -5.38
C ILE A 31 13.58 14.67 -6.23
N THR A 32 14.63 13.85 -6.12
CA THR A 32 15.84 13.99 -6.93
C THR A 32 15.84 13.02 -8.11
N ALA A 33 16.53 13.41 -9.18
CA ALA A 33 16.79 12.54 -10.31
C ALA A 33 17.63 11.35 -9.87
N VAL A 34 17.22 10.14 -10.25
CA VAL A 34 17.99 8.91 -10.06
C VAL A 34 17.97 8.12 -11.36
N SER A 35 19.06 7.44 -11.67
CA SER A 35 19.10 6.55 -12.84
C SER A 35 18.14 5.40 -12.66
N THR A 36 17.28 5.19 -13.67
CA THR A 36 16.30 4.11 -13.73
C THR A 36 16.66 3.02 -14.75
N VAL A 37 17.92 2.99 -15.19
CA VAL A 37 18.47 1.89 -15.99
C VAL A 37 18.51 0.63 -15.13
N THR A 38 18.01 -0.48 -15.67
CA THR A 38 17.92 -1.78 -14.99
C THR A 38 19.21 -2.17 -14.26
N ARG A 39 19.06 -2.67 -13.04
CA ARG A 39 20.14 -3.16 -12.19
C ARG A 39 19.82 -4.57 -11.70
N PRO A 40 20.84 -5.42 -11.48
CA PRO A 40 20.61 -6.74 -10.92
C PRO A 40 19.88 -6.66 -9.57
N VAL A 41 18.98 -7.61 -9.36
CA VAL A 41 18.35 -7.89 -8.06
C VAL A 41 18.85 -9.21 -7.50
N GLN A 42 19.12 -9.23 -6.20
CA GLN A 42 19.42 -10.42 -5.43
C GLN A 42 18.13 -11.19 -5.18
N LYS A 43 18.00 -12.33 -5.84
CA LYS A 43 16.98 -13.32 -5.49
C LYS A 43 17.33 -13.94 -4.13
N GLN A 44 16.32 -14.10 -3.29
CA GLN A 44 16.45 -14.85 -2.04
C GLN A 44 16.32 -16.35 -2.32
N TRP A 45 17.04 -17.17 -1.56
CA TRP A 45 16.77 -18.60 -1.53
C TRP A 45 15.39 -18.86 -0.92
N LYS A 46 14.65 -19.85 -1.46
CA LYS A 46 13.31 -20.22 -1.00
C LYS A 46 13.33 -21.65 -0.45
N GLY A 47 12.82 -21.84 0.76
CA GLY A 47 12.72 -23.15 1.39
C GLY A 47 12.64 -23.06 2.91
N VAL A 48 13.05 -24.14 3.57
CA VAL A 48 13.16 -24.23 5.03
C VAL A 48 14.61 -24.03 5.44
N PHE A 49 14.86 -23.03 6.28
CA PHE A 49 16.18 -22.78 6.85
C PHE A 49 16.45 -23.81 7.94
N ASP A 50 16.93 -24.97 7.50
CA ASP A 50 17.37 -26.07 8.35
C ASP A 50 18.90 -26.01 8.47
N LYS A 51 19.39 -25.39 9.54
CA LYS A 51 20.83 -25.29 9.85
C LYS A 51 21.17 -25.77 11.25
N THR A 52 20.26 -26.51 11.86
CA THR A 52 20.34 -26.87 13.26
C THR A 52 19.73 -28.26 13.36
N GLU A 53 20.43 -29.21 13.97
CA GLU A 53 19.96 -30.58 14.26
C GLU A 53 18.76 -30.59 15.25
N GLU A 54 17.79 -29.69 15.07
CA GLU A 54 17.03 -29.04 16.14
C GLU A 54 15.51 -29.00 15.90
N GLU A 55 14.87 -28.43 16.90
CA GLU A 55 13.46 -28.41 17.20
C GLU A 55 12.70 -27.25 16.55
N VAL A 56 13.34 -26.14 16.17
CA VAL A 56 12.69 -24.93 15.63
C VAL A 56 13.07 -24.71 14.17
N PHE A 57 12.10 -24.37 13.33
CA PHE A 57 12.25 -24.23 11.89
C PHE A 57 11.72 -22.89 11.41
N PHE A 58 12.34 -22.37 10.36
CA PHE A 58 11.93 -21.15 9.67
C PHE A 58 11.78 -21.42 8.18
N GLY A 59 10.77 -20.84 7.54
CA GLY A 59 10.53 -21.04 6.11
C GLY A 59 10.02 -19.80 5.40
N ASN A 60 10.34 -19.68 4.12
CA ASN A 60 9.96 -18.54 3.29
C ASN A 60 9.42 -18.93 1.90
N ASP A 61 9.07 -20.20 1.71
CA ASP A 61 8.53 -20.69 0.44
C ASP A 61 7.04 -20.34 0.28
N PHE A 62 6.78 -19.06 0.06
CA PHE A 62 5.47 -18.50 -0.30
C PHE A 62 5.65 -17.09 -0.93
N ALA A 63 4.62 -16.63 -1.63
CA ALA A 63 4.58 -15.31 -2.25
C ALA A 63 4.59 -14.20 -1.18
N GLY A 64 5.38 -13.16 -1.41
CA GLY A 64 5.58 -12.05 -0.48
C GLY A 64 6.51 -12.37 0.68
N ALA A 65 6.99 -13.61 0.83
CA ALA A 65 7.95 -13.93 1.88
C ALA A 65 9.29 -13.23 1.63
N ARG A 66 9.93 -12.76 2.71
CA ARG A 66 11.31 -12.32 2.71
C ARG A 66 12.01 -12.72 3.99
N LEU A 67 13.02 -13.58 3.83
CA LEU A 67 13.93 -14.05 4.85
C LEU A 67 15.20 -14.50 4.12
N ASN A 68 16.35 -13.90 4.42
CA ASN A 68 17.59 -14.11 3.68
C ASN A 68 18.55 -15.06 4.41
N GLY A 69 18.38 -15.26 5.71
CA GLY A 69 19.18 -16.18 6.50
C GLY A 69 18.65 -16.32 7.91
N VAL A 70 18.99 -17.44 8.55
CA VAL A 70 18.69 -17.71 9.95
C VAL A 70 19.96 -18.22 10.62
N VAL A 71 20.26 -17.69 11.80
CA VAL A 71 21.40 -18.09 12.62
C VAL A 71 20.90 -18.32 14.04
N LYS A 72 21.09 -19.54 14.57
CA LYS A 72 20.87 -19.78 16.00
C LYS A 72 21.94 -19.06 16.81
N ILE A 73 21.52 -18.28 17.80
CA ILE A 73 22.41 -17.58 18.74
C ILE A 73 22.57 -18.42 20.01
N ASP A 74 21.45 -18.93 20.53
CA ASP A 74 21.37 -19.87 21.66
C ASP A 74 20.06 -20.70 21.54
N ASP A 75 19.76 -21.56 22.52
CA ASP A 75 18.63 -22.49 22.48
C ASP A 75 17.24 -21.87 22.29
N ASN A 76 17.09 -20.60 22.64
CA ASN A 76 15.82 -19.88 22.52
C ASN A 76 15.94 -18.61 21.69
N THR A 77 17.12 -18.23 21.20
CA THR A 77 17.34 -17.00 20.44
C THR A 77 17.83 -17.30 19.03
N PHE A 78 17.10 -16.79 18.05
CA PHE A 78 17.41 -16.91 16.62
C PHE A 78 17.56 -15.53 16.03
N SER A 79 18.58 -15.34 15.19
CA SER A 79 18.72 -14.14 14.38
C SER A 79 18.22 -14.40 12.96
N VAL A 80 17.38 -13.50 12.45
CA VAL A 80 16.91 -13.50 11.06
C VAL A 80 17.57 -12.37 10.30
N LEU A 81 18.22 -12.71 9.19
CA LEU A 81 18.82 -11.76 8.27
C LEU A 81 17.79 -11.33 7.24
N ILE A 82 17.55 -10.02 7.15
CA ILE A 82 16.66 -9.41 6.16
C ILE A 82 17.45 -8.39 5.34
N THR A 83 17.65 -8.64 4.04
CA THR A 83 18.39 -7.75 3.13
C THR A 83 17.48 -7.23 2.01
N PRO A 84 17.73 -6.07 1.39
CA PRO A 84 16.96 -5.60 0.24
C PRO A 84 17.24 -6.42 -1.01
N GLU A 85 16.39 -6.27 -2.04
CA GLU A 85 16.57 -6.84 -3.37
C GLU A 85 17.82 -6.30 -4.06
N ASN A 86 18.22 -5.07 -3.81
CA ASN A 86 19.50 -4.52 -4.23
C ASN A 86 19.81 -3.22 -3.47
N SER A 87 20.95 -2.62 -3.76
CA SER A 87 21.40 -1.34 -3.21
C SER A 87 22.06 -0.50 -4.31
N PRO A 88 22.08 0.85 -4.20
CA PRO A 88 21.46 1.67 -3.16
C PRO A 88 19.93 1.66 -3.25
N ILE A 89 19.26 1.83 -2.11
CA ILE A 89 17.79 1.79 -2.00
C ILE A 89 17.32 2.75 -0.91
N ASN A 90 16.21 3.45 -1.16
CA ASN A 90 15.46 4.12 -0.10
C ASN A 90 14.64 3.07 0.67
N GLY A 91 15.29 2.40 1.62
CA GLY A 91 14.78 1.14 2.17
C GLY A 91 13.46 1.28 2.95
N SER A 92 12.50 0.41 2.64
CA SER A 92 11.33 0.11 3.48
C SER A 92 11.42 -1.37 3.89
N PRO A 93 12.16 -1.70 4.97
CA PRO A 93 12.59 -3.08 5.21
C PRO A 93 11.43 -4.05 5.38
N TRP A 94 11.21 -4.88 4.36
CA TRP A 94 10.16 -5.89 4.34
C TRP A 94 10.68 -7.25 4.80
N TYR A 95 9.89 -7.90 5.64
CA TYR A 95 10.08 -9.29 6.04
C TYR A 95 8.73 -10.00 6.07
N ALA A 96 8.74 -11.27 5.69
CA ALA A 96 7.65 -12.18 5.97
C ALA A 96 8.18 -13.62 5.92
N PHE A 97 7.90 -14.41 6.94
CA PHE A 97 8.34 -15.80 7.04
C PHE A 97 7.41 -16.60 7.95
N LYS A 98 7.60 -17.92 7.91
CA LYS A 98 6.95 -18.90 8.78
C LYS A 98 7.94 -19.36 9.84
N VAL A 99 7.45 -19.67 11.03
CA VAL A 99 8.20 -20.31 12.11
C VAL A 99 7.34 -21.38 12.80
N TRP A 100 7.94 -22.52 13.15
CA TRP A 100 7.29 -23.61 13.88
C TRP A 100 8.32 -24.43 14.65
N SER A 101 7.88 -25.32 15.53
CA SER A 101 8.76 -26.15 16.36
C SER A 101 8.21 -27.57 16.62
N LYS A 102 9.05 -28.53 16.98
CA LYS A 102 8.62 -29.91 17.32
C LYS A 102 7.89 -29.96 18.67
N THR A 103 8.23 -29.07 19.59
CA THR A 103 7.55 -28.92 20.89
C THR A 103 7.18 -27.47 21.15
N ASP A 104 6.25 -27.26 22.08
CA ASP A 104 5.78 -25.93 22.44
C ASP A 104 6.84 -25.21 23.26
N LYS A 105 7.30 -24.05 22.78
CA LYS A 105 8.27 -23.21 23.49
C LYS A 105 8.14 -21.75 23.11
N GLU A 106 8.72 -20.88 23.95
CA GLU A 106 8.89 -19.47 23.63
C GLU A 106 10.30 -19.23 23.10
N ILE A 107 10.40 -18.51 22.00
CA ILE A 107 11.67 -18.11 21.39
C ILE A 107 11.75 -16.59 21.23
N GLN A 108 12.97 -16.10 21.07
CA GLN A 108 13.28 -14.73 20.70
C GLN A 108 13.81 -14.71 19.26
N ILE A 109 13.24 -13.83 18.45
CA ILE A 109 13.68 -13.58 17.08
C ILE A 109 14.30 -12.19 17.01
N ARG A 110 15.60 -12.14 16.76
CA ARG A 110 16.35 -10.89 16.54
C ARG A 110 16.36 -10.59 15.05
N PHE A 111 16.02 -9.36 14.68
CA PHE A 111 16.06 -8.91 13.30
C PHE A 111 17.38 -8.20 13.00
N ASP A 112 18.16 -8.76 12.08
CA ASP A 112 19.42 -8.20 11.63
C ASP A 112 19.27 -7.66 10.19
N TYR A 113 19.69 -6.41 9.98
CA TYR A 113 19.63 -5.69 8.71
C TYR A 113 21.03 -5.26 8.25
N PRO A 114 21.22 -4.90 6.97
CA PRO A 114 22.44 -4.25 6.49
C PRO A 114 22.74 -2.95 7.25
N GLN A 115 24.00 -2.51 7.19
CA GLN A 115 24.46 -1.29 7.86
C GLN A 115 23.58 -0.08 7.50
N ASN A 116 23.25 0.74 8.50
CA ASN A 116 22.42 1.96 8.39
C ASN A 116 20.94 1.70 8.02
N VAL A 117 20.48 0.46 8.04
CA VAL A 117 19.06 0.13 7.89
C VAL A 117 18.46 -0.12 9.26
N ARG A 118 17.38 0.59 9.58
CA ARG A 118 16.64 0.42 10.84
C ARG A 118 15.39 -0.41 10.62
N HIS A 119 14.99 -1.13 11.66
CA HIS A 119 13.69 -1.78 11.71
C HIS A 119 12.57 -0.73 11.58
N ARG A 120 11.57 -1.00 10.73
CA ARG A 120 10.48 -0.05 10.43
C ARG A 120 9.11 -0.50 10.97
N TYR A 121 8.80 -1.79 10.83
CA TYR A 121 7.45 -2.29 11.05
C TYR A 121 7.37 -3.23 12.25
N ASN A 122 6.55 -2.87 13.25
CA ASN A 122 6.18 -3.80 14.31
C ASN A 122 5.58 -5.08 13.69
N ALA A 123 6.06 -6.24 14.14
CA ALA A 123 5.66 -7.51 13.57
C ALA A 123 4.17 -7.78 13.70
N LYS A 124 3.56 -8.28 12.64
CA LYS A 124 2.24 -8.91 12.66
C LYS A 124 2.38 -10.42 12.63
N ILE A 125 1.52 -11.08 13.38
CA ILE A 125 1.52 -12.53 13.57
C ILE A 125 0.19 -13.11 13.06
N SER A 126 0.25 -14.30 12.46
CA SER A 126 -0.93 -15.03 12.01
C SER A 126 -0.73 -16.54 12.13
N SER A 127 -1.79 -17.29 12.45
CA SER A 127 -1.78 -18.77 12.47
C SER A 127 -2.29 -19.40 11.17
N ASP A 128 -2.90 -18.61 10.28
CA ASP A 128 -3.50 -19.09 9.03
C ASP A 128 -3.01 -18.32 7.79
N GLY A 129 -2.16 -17.31 7.99
CA GLY A 129 -1.67 -16.40 6.95
C GLY A 129 -2.71 -15.41 6.43
N LYS A 130 -3.92 -15.38 7.01
CA LYS A 130 -5.06 -14.56 6.56
C LYS A 130 -5.52 -13.57 7.61
N LYS A 131 -5.65 -14.01 8.86
CA LYS A 131 -6.03 -13.19 10.01
C LYS A 131 -4.79 -12.79 10.77
N TRP A 132 -4.55 -11.50 10.87
CA TRP A 132 -3.33 -10.95 11.44
C TRP A 132 -3.61 -10.14 12.70
N THR A 133 -2.72 -10.26 13.66
CA THR A 133 -2.70 -9.44 14.87
C THR A 133 -1.34 -8.75 15.00
N ALA A 134 -1.32 -7.50 15.42
CA ALA A 134 -0.07 -6.84 15.78
C ALA A 134 0.56 -7.57 16.99
N SER A 135 1.88 -7.76 16.95
CA SER A 135 2.62 -8.30 18.09
C SER A 135 2.82 -7.21 19.14
N GLU A 136 2.43 -7.53 20.38
CA GLU A 136 2.69 -6.68 21.55
C GLU A 136 4.04 -7.00 22.21
N ASN A 137 4.72 -8.07 21.76
CA ASN A 137 5.93 -8.62 22.39
C ASN A 137 7.21 -8.26 21.62
N GLY A 138 7.17 -7.19 20.82
CA GLY A 138 8.32 -6.62 20.13
C GLY A 138 9.00 -5.55 20.97
N THR A 139 10.32 -5.61 21.10
CA THR A 139 11.09 -4.62 21.87
C THR A 139 12.35 -4.21 21.13
N PHE A 140 12.77 -2.96 21.31
CA PHE A 140 14.06 -2.48 20.82
C PHE A 140 15.12 -2.70 21.90
N VAL A 141 16.16 -3.46 21.58
CA VAL A 141 17.29 -3.72 22.49
C VAL A 141 18.49 -2.89 22.03
N LYS A 142 18.97 -2.00 22.90
CA LYS A 142 20.09 -1.08 22.62
C LYS A 142 21.42 -1.85 22.59
N ARG A 143 22.27 -1.56 21.59
CA ARG A 143 23.69 -1.91 21.54
C ARG A 143 24.56 -0.66 21.52
N GLU A 144 25.88 -0.84 21.63
CA GLU A 144 26.88 0.23 21.59
C GLU A 144 26.79 1.13 20.33
N LYS A 145 26.36 0.58 19.18
CA LYS A 145 26.32 1.29 17.89
C LYS A 145 24.97 1.29 17.16
N ASP A 146 24.00 0.48 17.57
CA ASP A 146 22.64 0.45 16.97
C ASP A 146 21.61 -0.20 17.92
N SER A 147 20.32 -0.20 17.58
CA SER A 147 19.27 -0.96 18.28
C SER A 147 18.71 -2.07 17.40
N ASN A 148 18.69 -3.32 17.89
CA ASN A 148 18.03 -4.42 17.17
C ASN A 148 16.60 -4.57 17.70
N TYR A 149 15.67 -4.86 16.79
CA TYR A 149 14.32 -5.27 17.15
C TYR A 149 14.33 -6.76 17.51
N VAL A 150 13.76 -7.10 18.67
CA VAL A 150 13.63 -8.46 19.17
C VAL A 150 12.16 -8.75 19.41
N LEU A 151 11.66 -9.82 18.81
CA LEU A 151 10.30 -10.32 18.95
C LEU A 151 10.31 -11.59 19.80
N LYS A 152 9.53 -11.61 20.90
CA LYS A 152 9.22 -12.86 21.61
C LYS A 152 7.98 -13.50 21.00
N VAL A 153 8.06 -14.79 20.70
CA VAL A 153 6.95 -15.54 20.08
C VAL A 153 6.88 -16.96 20.64
N LYS A 154 5.64 -17.43 20.89
CA LYS A 154 5.38 -18.83 21.20
C LYS A 154 5.29 -19.61 19.90
N VAL A 155 6.03 -20.69 19.82
CA VAL A 155 6.08 -21.60 18.67
C VAL A 155 5.66 -22.99 19.10
N SER A 156 4.98 -23.70 18.21
CA SER A 156 4.50 -25.06 18.39
C SER A 156 4.64 -25.82 17.07
N LYS A 157 4.11 -27.04 17.00
CA LYS A 157 4.01 -27.81 15.74
C LYS A 157 3.22 -27.07 14.66
N ASP A 158 2.29 -26.21 15.08
CA ASP A 158 1.53 -25.38 14.16
C ASP A 158 2.37 -24.19 13.67
N THR A 159 2.21 -23.90 12.39
CA THR A 159 2.95 -22.81 11.75
C THR A 159 2.45 -21.45 12.20
N THR A 160 3.38 -20.58 12.56
CA THR A 160 3.14 -19.17 12.83
C THR A 160 3.76 -18.33 11.71
N TRP A 161 2.98 -17.47 11.08
CA TRP A 161 3.45 -16.46 10.14
C TRP A 161 3.85 -15.20 10.91
N ILE A 162 4.97 -14.61 10.52
CA ILE A 162 5.48 -13.34 11.04
C ILE A 162 5.78 -12.45 9.83
N ALA A 163 5.23 -11.23 9.81
CA ALA A 163 5.41 -10.30 8.69
C ALA A 163 5.44 -8.85 9.13
N ALA A 164 6.06 -7.99 8.31
CA ALA A 164 6.13 -6.55 8.51
C ALA A 164 4.74 -5.89 8.44
N GLN A 165 3.92 -6.30 7.48
CA GLN A 165 2.50 -5.97 7.39
C GLN A 165 1.72 -7.24 7.04
N GLU A 166 0.39 -7.15 7.02
CA GLU A 166 -0.46 -8.24 6.56
C GLU A 166 -0.11 -8.61 5.11
N LEU A 167 -0.06 -9.90 4.79
CA LEU A 167 0.20 -10.33 3.42
C LEU A 167 -0.95 -9.89 2.51
N LYS A 168 -0.59 -9.19 1.43
CA LYS A 168 -1.48 -8.79 0.35
C LYS A 168 -0.76 -9.00 -0.99
N THR A 169 -0.65 -10.27 -1.37
CA THR A 169 0.07 -10.75 -2.56
C THR A 169 -0.70 -10.45 -3.84
N SER A 170 -0.10 -10.73 -5.00
CA SER A 170 -0.79 -10.60 -6.29
C SER A 170 -2.06 -11.47 -6.37
N LYS A 171 -2.04 -12.64 -5.71
CA LYS A 171 -3.19 -13.54 -5.62
C LYS A 171 -4.34 -12.91 -4.84
N ASP A 172 -4.06 -12.35 -3.66
CA ASP A 172 -5.08 -11.71 -2.82
C ASP A 172 -5.75 -10.53 -3.53
N ILE A 173 -4.97 -9.79 -4.32
CA ILE A 173 -5.47 -8.67 -5.13
C ILE A 173 -6.32 -9.18 -6.30
N SER A 174 -5.90 -10.27 -6.96
CA SER A 174 -6.68 -10.90 -8.03
C SER A 174 -8.03 -11.45 -7.54
N GLU A 175 -8.06 -12.00 -6.33
CA GLU A 175 -9.30 -12.45 -5.67
C GLU A 175 -10.23 -11.26 -5.37
N TRP A 176 -9.69 -10.16 -4.85
CA TRP A 176 -10.47 -8.93 -4.62
C TRP A 176 -11.04 -8.35 -5.92
N ILE A 177 -10.24 -8.28 -6.99
CA ILE A 177 -10.71 -7.86 -8.33
C ILE A 177 -11.85 -8.77 -8.80
N SER A 178 -11.72 -10.09 -8.64
CA SER A 178 -12.75 -11.06 -9.04
C SER A 178 -14.08 -10.82 -8.31
N VAL A 179 -14.05 -10.50 -7.02
CA VAL A 179 -15.25 -10.13 -6.25
C VAL A 179 -15.90 -8.87 -6.82
N LEU A 180 -15.13 -7.83 -7.16
CA LEU A 180 -15.66 -6.60 -7.73
C LEU A 180 -16.29 -6.81 -9.12
N LYS A 181 -15.67 -7.63 -9.96
CA LYS A 181 -16.16 -7.98 -11.31
C LYS A 181 -17.52 -8.65 -11.26
N ASN A 182 -17.65 -9.68 -10.41
CA ASN A 182 -18.91 -10.40 -10.24
C ASN A 182 -20.05 -9.49 -9.79
N LYS A 183 -19.73 -8.44 -9.04
CA LYS A 183 -20.72 -7.50 -8.49
C LYS A 183 -21.12 -6.40 -9.48
N ASN A 184 -20.23 -6.00 -10.40
CA ASN A 184 -20.41 -4.80 -11.24
C ASN A 184 -20.32 -5.06 -12.75
N ASN A 185 -20.14 -6.31 -13.17
CA ASN A 185 -19.91 -6.71 -14.57
C ASN A 185 -18.74 -5.93 -15.22
N THR A 186 -17.65 -5.74 -14.48
CA THR A 186 -16.45 -5.06 -14.98
C THR A 186 -15.53 -6.04 -15.70
N ALA A 187 -14.84 -5.57 -16.74
CA ALA A 187 -13.81 -6.35 -17.43
C ALA A 187 -12.46 -6.15 -16.75
N GLU A 188 -11.71 -7.25 -16.61
CA GLU A 188 -10.30 -7.21 -16.21
C GLU A 188 -9.45 -7.38 -17.46
N ALA A 189 -8.45 -6.52 -17.56
CA ALA A 189 -7.45 -6.52 -18.59
C ALA A 189 -6.07 -6.38 -17.95
N SER A 190 -5.07 -6.17 -18.81
CA SER A 190 -3.69 -5.93 -18.40
C SER A 190 -3.21 -4.67 -19.08
N VAL A 191 -2.55 -3.75 -18.36
CA VAL A 191 -1.90 -2.59 -19.00
C VAL A 191 -0.63 -3.00 -19.76
N GLY A 192 -0.05 -4.15 -19.39
CA GLY A 192 1.14 -4.72 -20.03
C GLY A 192 1.73 -5.82 -19.17
N LEU A 193 3.03 -6.09 -19.34
CA LEU A 193 3.78 -7.08 -18.59
C LEU A 193 4.88 -6.43 -17.75
N THR A 194 5.19 -7.03 -16.60
CA THR A 194 6.36 -6.70 -15.77
C THR A 194 7.67 -7.22 -16.36
N ALA A 195 8.81 -6.91 -15.73
CA ALA A 195 10.09 -7.43 -16.19
C ALA A 195 10.25 -8.96 -16.04
N GLU A 196 9.53 -9.62 -15.12
CA GLU A 196 9.41 -11.09 -15.09
C GLU A 196 8.23 -11.63 -15.90
N GLY A 197 7.57 -10.80 -16.70
CA GLY A 197 6.50 -11.24 -17.61
C GLY A 197 5.13 -11.47 -16.96
N ARG A 198 4.90 -10.98 -15.74
CA ARG A 198 3.58 -11.03 -15.09
C ARG A 198 2.66 -9.95 -15.65
N LYS A 199 1.36 -10.24 -15.73
CA LYS A 199 0.35 -9.24 -16.10
C LYS A 199 0.24 -8.17 -15.01
N ILE A 200 0.14 -6.91 -15.44
CA ILE A 200 -0.16 -5.78 -14.55
C ILE A 200 -1.67 -5.53 -14.63
N PRO A 201 -2.45 -5.92 -13.60
CA PRO A 201 -3.90 -5.92 -13.69
C PRO A 201 -4.47 -4.51 -13.80
N VAL A 202 -5.48 -4.36 -14.66
CA VAL A 202 -6.34 -3.17 -14.71
C VAL A 202 -7.78 -3.59 -14.89
N PHE A 203 -8.70 -2.87 -14.25
CA PHE A 203 -10.12 -3.02 -14.52
C PHE A 203 -10.79 -1.66 -14.62
N SER A 204 -11.81 -1.58 -15.48
CA SER A 204 -12.60 -0.35 -15.68
C SER A 204 -13.90 -0.41 -14.88
N ILE A 205 -14.27 0.71 -14.27
CA ILE A 205 -15.57 0.91 -13.61
C ILE A 205 -16.30 2.04 -14.33
N GLY A 206 -17.60 1.88 -14.58
CA GLY A 206 -18.46 2.95 -15.07
C GLY A 206 -18.82 2.81 -16.54
N ASN A 207 -18.83 3.93 -17.27
CA ASN A 207 -19.30 4.02 -18.65
C ASN A 207 -18.11 4.08 -19.62
N PRO A 208 -17.81 3.01 -20.39
CA PRO A 208 -16.69 2.97 -21.32
C PRO A 208 -16.73 4.06 -22.42
N SER A 209 -17.92 4.55 -22.76
CA SER A 209 -18.11 5.64 -23.74
C SER A 209 -17.96 7.04 -23.13
N SER A 210 -17.67 7.14 -21.83
CA SER A 210 -17.45 8.42 -21.16
C SER A 210 -16.21 9.13 -21.71
N LYS A 211 -16.35 10.43 -22.00
CA LYS A 211 -15.22 11.33 -22.31
C LYS A 211 -14.45 11.77 -21.06
N ASN A 212 -15.01 11.55 -19.88
CA ASN A 212 -14.40 11.89 -18.60
C ASN A 212 -13.79 10.62 -18.00
N LYS A 213 -12.45 10.56 -17.99
CA LYS A 213 -11.67 9.44 -17.50
C LYS A 213 -11.05 9.78 -16.14
N ILE A 214 -10.88 8.78 -15.29
CA ILE A 214 -10.23 8.86 -13.97
C ILE A 214 -9.23 7.70 -13.85
N LEU A 215 -8.08 7.94 -13.21
CA LEU A 215 -7.10 6.90 -12.92
C LEU A 215 -6.94 6.72 -11.40
N ILE A 216 -7.01 5.47 -10.96
CA ILE A 216 -6.70 5.07 -9.58
C ILE A 216 -5.56 4.07 -9.66
N SER A 217 -4.46 4.33 -8.96
CA SER A 217 -3.29 3.44 -8.94
C SER A 217 -2.78 3.20 -7.52
N GLY A 218 -2.00 2.14 -7.35
CA GLY A 218 -1.27 1.91 -6.10
C GLY A 218 -0.28 0.75 -6.20
N ARG A 219 0.43 0.51 -5.09
CA ARG A 219 1.40 -0.60 -4.96
C ARG A 219 2.53 -0.52 -6.00
N ASN A 220 3.06 0.68 -6.22
CA ASN A 220 4.35 0.88 -6.87
C ASN A 220 5.46 0.24 -6.01
N HIS A 221 5.46 0.54 -4.71
CA HIS A 221 6.38 -0.06 -3.77
C HIS A 221 5.73 -1.28 -3.08
N PRO A 222 6.43 -2.43 -3.02
CA PRO A 222 5.87 -3.67 -2.50
C PRO A 222 5.42 -3.67 -1.03
N PRO A 223 6.03 -2.94 -0.08
CA PRO A 223 5.61 -2.98 1.34
C PRO A 223 4.36 -2.17 1.69
N GLU A 224 3.82 -1.40 0.75
CA GLU A 224 2.81 -0.36 1.00
C GLU A 224 1.39 -0.92 1.10
N VAL A 225 1.16 -1.77 2.11
CA VAL A 225 -0.10 -2.49 2.33
C VAL A 225 -1.19 -1.56 2.87
N THR A 226 -0.86 -0.61 3.74
CA THR A 226 -1.84 0.30 4.36
C THR A 226 -2.46 1.24 3.31
N GLY A 227 -1.66 1.71 2.35
CA GLY A 227 -2.12 2.47 1.18
C GLY A 227 -3.07 1.65 0.31
N HIS A 228 -2.77 0.37 0.10
CA HIS A 228 -3.64 -0.52 -0.66
C HIS A 228 -5.00 -0.74 0.02
N TYR A 229 -5.06 -0.86 1.36
CA TYR A 229 -6.36 -0.93 2.05
C TYR A 229 -7.21 0.35 1.86
N ALA A 230 -6.58 1.53 1.82
CA ALA A 230 -7.30 2.76 1.49
C ALA A 230 -7.78 2.78 0.03
N LEU A 231 -6.99 2.25 -0.90
CA LEU A 231 -7.39 2.06 -2.30
C LEU A 231 -8.61 1.15 -2.40
N GLU A 232 -8.60 -0.01 -1.73
CA GLU A 232 -9.73 -0.94 -1.73
C GLU A 232 -11.01 -0.25 -1.24
N ALA A 233 -10.96 0.40 -0.08
CA ALA A 233 -12.11 1.11 0.50
C ALA A 233 -12.61 2.25 -0.41
N PHE A 234 -11.71 3.00 -1.04
CA PHE A 234 -12.07 4.05 -1.99
C PHE A 234 -12.79 3.49 -3.22
N VAL A 235 -12.25 2.43 -3.83
CA VAL A 235 -12.83 1.78 -5.01
C VAL A 235 -14.16 1.09 -4.68
N GLU A 236 -14.29 0.50 -3.50
CA GLU A 236 -15.53 -0.10 -3.00
C GLU A 236 -16.65 0.94 -2.87
N SER A 237 -16.35 2.17 -2.43
CA SER A 237 -17.32 3.28 -2.46
C SER A 237 -17.79 3.60 -3.88
N LEU A 238 -16.88 3.63 -4.86
CA LEU A 238 -17.22 3.92 -6.27
C LEU A 238 -18.07 2.83 -6.93
N THR A 239 -17.99 1.60 -6.41
CA THR A 239 -18.68 0.41 -6.92
C THR A 239 -19.88 -0.02 -6.07
N ALA A 240 -20.17 0.72 -5.00
CA ALA A 240 -21.31 0.44 -4.14
C ALA A 240 -22.65 0.50 -4.88
N ASP A 241 -23.68 -0.16 -4.32
CA ASP A 241 -25.04 -0.18 -4.85
C ASP A 241 -25.86 1.04 -4.41
N THR A 242 -25.23 2.21 -4.28
CA THR A 242 -25.89 3.45 -3.84
C THR A 242 -26.34 4.30 -5.03
N PRO A 243 -27.37 5.16 -4.88
CA PRO A 243 -27.77 6.10 -5.93
C PRO A 243 -26.64 7.01 -6.39
N LEU A 244 -25.78 7.46 -5.46
CA LEU A 244 -24.60 8.28 -5.75
C LEU A 244 -23.62 7.54 -6.67
N ALA A 245 -23.23 6.32 -6.29
CA ALA A 245 -22.25 5.55 -7.03
C ALA A 245 -22.79 5.11 -8.41
N LYS A 246 -24.07 4.75 -8.52
CA LYS A 246 -24.73 4.52 -9.82
C LYS A 246 -24.71 5.75 -10.71
N LYS A 247 -25.00 6.94 -10.15
CA LYS A 247 -24.96 8.21 -10.90
C LYS A 247 -23.55 8.55 -11.37
N PHE A 248 -22.56 8.34 -10.52
CA PHE A 248 -21.14 8.48 -10.85
C PHE A 248 -20.74 7.55 -12.00
N ARG A 249 -21.02 6.24 -11.87
CA ARG A 249 -20.68 5.22 -12.89
C ARG A 249 -21.33 5.45 -14.26
N LYS A 250 -22.43 6.20 -14.35
CA LYS A 250 -23.03 6.59 -15.65
C LYS A 250 -22.24 7.68 -16.39
N LYS A 251 -21.50 8.52 -15.66
CA LYS A 251 -20.86 9.74 -16.18
C LYS A 251 -19.36 9.64 -16.39
N PHE A 252 -18.71 8.64 -15.79
CA PHE A 252 -17.26 8.51 -15.79
C PHE A 252 -16.85 7.11 -16.17
N GLU A 253 -15.65 6.99 -16.75
CA GLU A 253 -14.89 5.75 -16.77
C GLU A 253 -13.71 5.88 -15.81
N VAL A 254 -13.54 4.88 -14.96
CA VAL A 254 -12.47 4.83 -13.96
C VAL A 254 -11.60 3.63 -14.27
N TYR A 255 -10.33 3.86 -14.59
CA TYR A 255 -9.32 2.82 -14.70
C TYR A 255 -8.68 2.60 -13.33
N VAL A 256 -8.66 1.36 -12.86
CA VAL A 256 -8.03 0.99 -11.58
C VAL A 256 -6.87 0.04 -11.84
N ILE A 257 -5.66 0.47 -11.48
CA ILE A 257 -4.41 -0.34 -11.50
C ILE A 257 -4.00 -0.59 -10.05
N PRO A 258 -4.55 -1.61 -9.37
CA PRO A 258 -4.37 -1.79 -7.93
C PRO A 258 -2.99 -2.35 -7.54
N LEU A 259 -2.23 -2.85 -8.52
CA LEU A 259 -0.94 -3.50 -8.34
C LEU A 259 -0.02 -3.21 -9.52
N LEU A 260 0.82 -2.18 -9.41
CA LEU A 260 1.81 -1.86 -10.45
C LEU A 260 3.02 -2.81 -10.42
N ASN A 261 3.40 -3.32 -9.24
CA ASN A 261 4.62 -4.10 -9.05
C ASN A 261 4.35 -5.52 -8.50
N PRO A 262 3.66 -6.40 -9.25
CA PRO A 262 3.40 -7.76 -8.78
C PRO A 262 4.69 -8.56 -8.56
N ASP A 263 5.74 -8.31 -9.37
CA ASP A 263 7.05 -8.96 -9.22
C ASP A 263 7.67 -8.67 -7.85
N GLY A 264 7.75 -7.39 -7.48
CA GLY A 264 8.29 -6.98 -6.19
C GLY A 264 7.41 -7.43 -5.03
N VAL A 265 6.08 -7.36 -5.17
CA VAL A 265 5.14 -7.84 -4.13
C VAL A 265 5.31 -9.32 -3.85
N ASP A 266 5.29 -10.18 -4.86
CA ASP A 266 5.43 -11.62 -4.65
C ASP A 266 6.88 -12.02 -4.33
N GLY A 267 7.85 -11.22 -4.77
CA GLY A 267 9.27 -11.36 -4.42
C GLY A 267 9.60 -10.92 -2.99
N GLY A 268 8.67 -10.26 -2.30
CA GLY A 268 8.87 -9.69 -0.96
C GLY A 268 9.87 -8.52 -0.96
N PHE A 269 9.91 -7.70 -1.99
CA PHE A 269 10.91 -6.63 -2.13
C PHE A 269 10.64 -5.45 -1.18
N TRP A 270 11.67 -4.64 -0.95
CA TRP A 270 11.61 -3.47 -0.06
C TRP A 270 11.11 -2.23 -0.79
N ARG A 271 11.33 -2.11 -2.10
CA ARG A 271 10.89 -0.92 -2.84
C ARG A 271 10.79 -1.10 -4.35
N HIS A 272 11.79 -1.75 -4.94
CA HIS A 272 12.01 -1.77 -6.38
C HIS A 272 11.17 -2.84 -7.08
N ASN A 273 11.13 -2.77 -8.41
CA ASN A 273 10.68 -3.88 -9.25
C ASN A 273 11.79 -4.94 -9.43
N SER A 274 11.52 -5.97 -10.22
CA SER A 274 12.49 -7.00 -10.62
C SER A 274 13.63 -6.47 -11.52
N GLY A 275 13.44 -5.29 -12.13
CA GLY A 275 14.51 -4.52 -12.79
C GLY A 275 15.42 -3.74 -11.82
N GLY A 276 15.19 -3.84 -10.51
CA GLY A 276 16.03 -3.26 -9.47
C GLY A 276 15.91 -1.74 -9.35
N ILE A 277 14.80 -1.16 -9.81
CA ILE A 277 14.55 0.27 -9.85
C ILE A 277 13.26 0.65 -9.12
N ASP A 278 13.25 1.84 -8.52
CA ASP A 278 12.06 2.49 -7.99
C ASP A 278 11.16 2.95 -9.17
N LEU A 279 10.03 2.26 -9.37
CA LEU A 279 9.09 2.58 -10.43
C LEU A 279 8.58 4.03 -10.35
N ASN A 280 8.46 4.58 -9.14
CA ASN A 280 8.03 5.95 -8.92
C ASN A 280 9.19 6.97 -9.07
N ARG A 281 10.25 6.59 -9.78
CA ARG A 281 11.31 7.49 -10.30
C ARG A 281 11.47 7.41 -11.82
N ASP A 282 10.75 6.50 -12.47
CA ASP A 282 10.96 6.14 -13.88
C ASP A 282 9.99 6.81 -14.87
N TYR A 283 9.15 7.74 -14.41
CA TYR A 283 8.17 8.42 -15.25
C TYR A 283 8.74 9.56 -16.13
N ASN A 284 10.07 9.67 -16.20
CA ASN A 284 10.77 10.55 -17.14
C ASN A 284 11.26 9.76 -18.35
N ASP A 285 12.05 8.71 -18.07
CA ASP A 285 12.77 7.95 -19.10
C ASP A 285 12.01 6.70 -19.55
N PHE A 286 11.12 6.17 -18.71
CA PHE A 286 10.37 4.93 -18.95
C PHE A 286 11.28 3.74 -19.30
N ASN A 287 12.36 3.58 -18.52
CA ASN A 287 13.33 2.49 -18.68
C ASN A 287 12.76 1.13 -18.22
N GLN A 288 11.74 1.13 -17.36
CA GLN A 288 11.11 -0.08 -16.83
C GLN A 288 9.86 -0.49 -17.63
N PRO A 289 9.59 -1.79 -17.82
CA PRO A 289 8.43 -2.25 -18.58
C PRO A 289 7.09 -1.88 -17.92
N GLU A 290 7.03 -1.82 -16.59
CA GLU A 290 5.81 -1.48 -15.86
C GLU A 290 5.36 -0.03 -16.13
N THR A 291 6.29 0.93 -16.08
CA THR A 291 5.98 2.34 -16.34
C THR A 291 5.67 2.58 -17.83
N ARG A 292 6.36 1.90 -18.75
CA ARG A 292 6.02 1.92 -20.18
C ARG A 292 4.61 1.40 -20.43
N ALA A 293 4.23 0.30 -19.80
CA ALA A 293 2.90 -0.29 -19.92
C ALA A 293 1.81 0.72 -19.49
N VAL A 294 1.99 1.38 -18.34
CA VAL A 294 1.06 2.43 -17.88
C VAL A 294 1.02 3.60 -18.86
N ARG A 295 2.17 4.11 -19.32
CA ARG A 295 2.25 5.19 -20.30
C ARG A 295 1.52 4.85 -21.60
N ASP A 296 1.78 3.67 -22.15
CA ASP A 296 1.26 3.25 -23.44
C ASP A 296 -0.24 2.93 -23.35
N PHE A 297 -0.69 2.34 -22.23
CA PHE A 297 -2.10 2.21 -21.90
C PHE A 297 -2.80 3.58 -21.88
N LEU A 298 -2.26 4.56 -21.14
CA LEU A 298 -2.87 5.89 -21.06
C LEU A 298 -2.84 6.64 -22.39
N LYS A 299 -1.78 6.51 -23.20
CA LYS A 299 -1.76 7.04 -24.58
C LYS A 299 -2.83 6.41 -25.47
N ASN A 300 -3.16 5.14 -25.22
CA ASN A 300 -4.21 4.44 -25.97
C ASN A 300 -5.62 4.84 -25.51
N GLU A 301 -5.84 5.01 -24.22
CA GLU A 301 -7.16 5.34 -23.67
C GLU A 301 -7.49 6.83 -23.75
N ILE A 302 -6.48 7.70 -23.60
CA ILE A 302 -6.65 9.15 -23.56
C ILE A 302 -6.39 9.73 -24.96
N LYS A 303 -7.46 10.13 -25.64
CA LYS A 303 -7.47 10.66 -27.02
C LYS A 303 -7.97 12.10 -27.04
N GLU A 304 -7.86 12.76 -28.19
CA GLU A 304 -8.24 14.19 -28.35
C GLU A 304 -9.69 14.49 -27.96
N ASP A 305 -10.61 13.53 -28.09
CA ASP A 305 -12.03 13.70 -27.82
C ASP A 305 -12.44 13.37 -26.37
N ASN A 306 -11.48 12.98 -25.52
CA ASN A 306 -11.68 12.65 -24.11
C ASN A 306 -10.58 13.28 -23.23
N LYS A 307 -10.72 13.14 -21.90
CA LYS A 307 -9.76 13.73 -20.94
C LYS A 307 -9.63 12.92 -19.66
N LEU A 308 -8.41 12.81 -19.17
CA LEU A 308 -8.09 12.34 -17.83
C LEU A 308 -8.27 13.50 -16.83
N LEU A 309 -9.39 13.48 -16.11
CA LEU A 309 -9.76 14.57 -15.19
C LEU A 309 -8.99 14.54 -13.89
N PHE A 310 -8.93 13.36 -13.29
CA PHE A 310 -8.38 13.14 -11.96
C PHE A 310 -7.53 11.89 -11.91
N SER A 311 -6.48 11.93 -11.11
CA SER A 311 -5.68 10.76 -10.78
C SER A 311 -5.33 10.73 -9.30
N ILE A 312 -5.34 9.52 -8.74
CA ILE A 312 -4.94 9.29 -7.35
C ILE A 312 -4.05 8.05 -7.26
N ASP A 313 -2.89 8.23 -6.63
CA ASP A 313 -1.90 7.17 -6.45
C ASP A 313 -1.74 6.87 -4.95
N PHE A 314 -2.05 5.64 -4.54
CA PHE A 314 -2.05 5.22 -3.14
C PHE A 314 -0.70 4.60 -2.74
N HIS A 315 -0.11 5.14 -1.67
CA HIS A 315 1.21 4.76 -1.12
C HIS A 315 1.16 4.60 0.40
N SER A 316 2.30 4.25 1.01
CA SER A 316 2.42 4.18 2.47
C SER A 316 3.71 4.81 2.97
N THR A 317 3.59 5.56 4.06
CA THR A 317 4.72 6.20 4.73
C THR A 317 4.55 6.06 6.25
N HIS A 318 5.36 6.73 7.05
CA HIS A 318 5.24 6.67 8.51
C HIS A 318 3.95 7.33 9.01
N ASP A 319 3.44 8.34 8.29
CA ASP A 319 2.32 9.18 8.69
C ASP A 319 1.29 9.35 7.56
N ASP A 320 0.04 9.55 7.91
CA ASP A 320 -0.99 9.95 6.96
C ASP A 320 -0.66 11.32 6.35
N ILE A 321 -0.54 11.41 5.01
CA ILE A 321 -0.28 12.68 4.30
C ILE A 321 -0.84 12.66 2.87
N TYR A 322 -1.20 13.82 2.36
CA TYR A 322 -1.55 14.01 0.95
C TYR A 322 -0.52 14.88 0.26
N TYR A 323 -0.03 14.39 -0.87
CA TYR A 323 0.80 15.20 -1.75
C TYR A 323 0.00 15.70 -2.93
N THR A 324 -0.08 17.02 -3.05
CA THR A 324 -0.91 17.69 -4.06
C THR A 324 -0.05 18.43 -5.07
N VAL A 325 -0.66 18.77 -6.20
CA VAL A 325 -0.07 19.76 -7.11
C VAL A 325 0.01 21.12 -6.40
N ASP A 326 1.00 21.93 -6.77
CA ASP A 326 1.06 23.32 -6.33
C ASP A 326 -0.25 24.04 -6.71
N PRO A 327 -0.99 24.63 -5.74
CA PRO A 327 -2.25 25.33 -6.00
C PRO A 327 -2.16 26.47 -7.02
N ASN A 328 -0.96 26.99 -7.30
CA ASN A 328 -0.74 28.04 -8.31
C ASN A 328 -0.77 27.49 -9.74
N LEU A 329 -0.63 26.18 -9.92
CA LEU A 329 -0.72 25.52 -11.22
C LEU A 329 -2.18 25.16 -11.52
N LYS A 330 -2.56 25.22 -12.80
CA LYS A 330 -3.94 24.96 -13.24
C LYS A 330 -3.99 23.66 -14.04
N GLY A 331 -4.65 22.65 -13.50
CA GLY A 331 -5.03 21.45 -14.24
C GLY A 331 -6.34 21.63 -15.01
N ASN A 332 -6.96 20.52 -15.40
CA ASN A 332 -8.19 20.47 -16.17
C ASN A 332 -9.45 20.76 -15.35
N ILE A 333 -9.37 20.60 -14.02
CA ILE A 333 -10.44 20.94 -13.06
C ILE A 333 -9.84 21.67 -11.84
N PRO A 334 -9.31 22.90 -12.01
CA PRO A 334 -8.56 23.62 -10.97
C PRO A 334 -9.33 23.73 -9.65
N GLY A 335 -8.62 23.52 -8.55
CA GLY A 335 -9.17 23.61 -7.19
C GLY A 335 -9.98 22.39 -6.74
N PHE A 336 -10.10 21.36 -7.58
CA PHE A 336 -10.81 20.14 -7.21
C PHE A 336 -10.19 19.44 -5.98
N VAL A 337 -8.87 19.20 -5.97
CA VAL A 337 -8.19 18.47 -4.88
C VAL A 337 -8.31 19.18 -3.53
N PRO A 338 -8.02 20.50 -3.40
CA PRO A 338 -8.23 21.21 -2.14
C PRO A 338 -9.68 21.17 -1.65
N ASN A 339 -10.66 21.35 -2.55
CA ASN A 339 -12.08 21.29 -2.19
C ASN A 339 -12.49 19.89 -1.74
N TRP A 340 -12.00 18.85 -2.42
CA TRP A 340 -12.24 17.47 -2.04
C TRP A 340 -11.65 17.15 -0.66
N LEU A 341 -10.41 17.57 -0.38
CA LEU A 341 -9.79 17.37 0.93
C LEU A 341 -10.54 18.08 2.06
N ASN A 342 -11.10 19.26 1.81
CA ASN A 342 -11.98 19.94 2.76
C ASN A 342 -13.27 19.13 3.03
N LYS A 343 -13.89 18.56 2.00
CA LYS A 343 -15.05 17.68 2.18
C LYS A 343 -14.70 16.40 2.95
N VAL A 344 -13.53 15.81 2.69
CA VAL A 344 -13.04 14.64 3.44
C VAL A 344 -12.80 14.99 4.91
N LYS A 345 -12.23 16.17 5.20
CA LYS A 345 -12.06 16.69 6.56
C LYS A 345 -13.41 16.78 7.27
N ASP A 346 -14.41 17.38 6.64
CA ASP A 346 -15.75 17.56 7.22
C ASP A 346 -16.48 16.21 7.40
N GLY A 347 -16.20 15.23 6.55
CA GLY A 347 -16.80 13.89 6.59
C GLY A 347 -16.20 12.93 7.64
N ILE A 348 -15.11 13.30 8.31
CA ILE A 348 -14.43 12.48 9.31
C ILE A 348 -14.28 13.28 10.63
N PRO A 349 -15.11 13.01 11.66
CA PRO A 349 -15.05 13.73 12.92
C PRO A 349 -13.65 13.68 13.57
N GLY A 350 -13.13 14.86 13.95
CA GLY A 350 -11.84 14.98 14.63
C GLY A 350 -10.61 14.78 13.73
N TYR A 351 -10.79 14.63 12.42
CA TYR A 351 -9.70 14.45 11.46
C TYR A 351 -9.23 15.79 10.89
N THR A 352 -7.92 15.95 10.69
CA THR A 352 -7.37 17.07 9.92
C THR A 352 -6.37 16.53 8.90
N PRO A 353 -6.63 16.68 7.58
CA PRO A 353 -5.73 16.17 6.56
C PRO A 353 -4.39 16.92 6.63
N HIS A 354 -3.30 16.17 6.69
CA HIS A 354 -1.96 16.71 6.49
C HIS A 354 -1.72 16.82 4.99
N VAL A 355 -1.53 18.03 4.50
CA VAL A 355 -1.40 18.31 3.06
C VAL A 355 -0.07 19.00 2.79
N LYS A 356 0.68 18.49 1.82
CA LYS A 356 1.94 19.10 1.37
C LYS A 356 1.96 19.16 -0.16
N PRO A 357 1.98 20.36 -0.76
CA PRO A 357 2.28 20.49 -2.17
C PRO A 357 3.69 19.93 -2.47
N LEU A 358 3.80 19.01 -3.41
CA LEU A 358 5.07 18.33 -3.77
C LEU A 358 5.32 18.32 -5.28
N TYR A 359 4.76 19.29 -5.99
CA TYR A 359 4.99 19.37 -7.42
C TYR A 359 6.36 19.96 -7.76
N PHE A 360 7.04 19.34 -8.71
CA PHE A 360 8.27 19.85 -9.30
C PHE A 360 8.08 20.04 -10.81
N LYS A 361 8.60 21.15 -11.34
CA LYS A 361 8.67 21.38 -12.79
C LYS A 361 9.45 20.25 -13.48
N PRO A 362 9.25 20.01 -14.79
CA PRO A 362 9.92 18.94 -15.50
C PRO A 362 11.44 19.03 -15.34
N PRO A 363 12.17 17.91 -15.31
CA PRO A 363 11.73 16.53 -15.61
C PRO A 363 10.74 15.89 -14.60
N THR A 364 9.87 14.98 -15.08
CA THR A 364 8.84 14.31 -14.25
C THR A 364 9.32 12.95 -13.78
N PHE A 365 9.55 12.77 -12.48
CA PHE A 365 10.04 11.48 -11.96
C PHE A 365 8.95 10.54 -11.45
N THR A 366 7.79 11.06 -11.08
CA THR A 366 6.70 10.28 -10.46
C THR A 366 5.50 10.16 -11.38
N LEU A 367 4.64 9.17 -11.16
CA LEU A 367 3.37 9.05 -11.88
C LEU A 367 2.56 10.34 -11.75
N PHE A 368 2.45 10.83 -10.51
CA PHE A 368 1.77 12.07 -10.17
C PHE A 368 2.22 13.28 -11.01
N SER A 369 3.54 13.53 -11.11
CA SER A 369 4.04 14.67 -11.88
C SER A 369 3.93 14.46 -13.39
N TYR A 370 4.12 13.23 -13.87
CA TYR A 370 3.93 12.87 -15.28
C TYR A 370 2.49 13.10 -15.76
N LEU A 371 1.50 12.68 -14.97
CA LEU A 371 0.08 12.83 -15.32
C LEU A 371 -0.34 14.31 -15.38
N PHE A 372 0.11 15.12 -14.42
CA PHE A 372 -0.17 16.54 -14.46
C PHE A 372 0.53 17.21 -15.66
N GLU A 373 1.79 16.92 -15.94
CA GLU A 373 2.48 17.58 -17.06
C GLU A 373 1.90 17.19 -18.42
N THR A 374 1.63 15.90 -18.62
CA THR A 374 1.19 15.35 -19.91
C THR A 374 -0.27 15.63 -20.20
N TYR A 375 -1.13 15.45 -19.20
CA TYR A 375 -2.58 15.48 -19.39
C TYR A 375 -3.27 16.64 -18.69
N LYS A 376 -2.54 17.47 -17.92
CA LYS A 376 -3.09 18.51 -17.03
C LYS A 376 -4.12 17.94 -16.04
N THR A 377 -4.00 16.65 -15.72
CA THR A 377 -4.86 15.95 -14.76
C THR A 377 -4.66 16.50 -13.36
N GLU A 378 -5.74 16.77 -12.62
CA GLU A 378 -5.61 17.02 -11.18
C GLU A 378 -5.13 15.72 -10.50
N ALA A 379 -3.91 15.73 -9.98
CA ALA A 379 -3.24 14.55 -9.45
C ALA A 379 -3.07 14.65 -7.94
N LEU A 380 -2.99 13.50 -7.27
CA LEU A 380 -2.82 13.38 -5.84
C LEU A 380 -2.05 12.10 -5.49
N VAL A 381 -1.14 12.18 -4.53
CA VAL A 381 -0.63 10.99 -3.81
C VAL A 381 -1.34 10.89 -2.47
N PHE A 382 -1.92 9.73 -2.19
CA PHE A 382 -2.62 9.41 -0.94
C PHE A 382 -1.74 8.46 -0.12
N GLU A 383 -1.02 9.01 0.86
CA GLU A 383 -0.16 8.25 1.75
C GLU A 383 -0.90 7.87 3.03
N ILE A 384 -0.77 6.61 3.43
CA ILE A 384 -1.28 6.10 4.71
C ILE A 384 -0.10 5.71 5.61
N GLY A 385 -0.19 6.10 6.88
CA GLY A 385 0.77 5.74 7.91
C GLY A 385 0.89 4.23 8.12
N ASP A 386 2.11 3.74 8.34
CA ASP A 386 2.40 2.32 8.57
C ASP A 386 1.65 1.74 9.78
N ASN A 387 1.36 2.59 10.78
CA ASN A 387 0.67 2.25 12.02
C ASN A 387 -0.77 2.78 12.09
N THR A 388 -1.30 3.34 11.00
CA THR A 388 -2.67 3.86 10.98
C THR A 388 -3.67 2.72 11.23
N PRO A 389 -4.60 2.84 12.19
CA PRO A 389 -5.53 1.75 12.51
C PRO A 389 -6.37 1.32 11.31
N LYS A 390 -6.50 0.01 11.10
CA LYS A 390 -7.18 -0.56 9.91
C LYS A 390 -8.61 -0.06 9.73
N ASP A 391 -9.38 0.04 10.81
CA ASP A 391 -10.75 0.56 10.76
C ASP A 391 -10.78 2.04 10.34
N PHE A 392 -9.79 2.82 10.77
CA PHE A 392 -9.64 4.20 10.34
C PHE A 392 -9.22 4.31 8.88
N ILE A 393 -8.29 3.47 8.41
CA ILE A 393 -7.92 3.38 6.98
C ILE A 393 -9.17 3.13 6.13
N LYS A 394 -10.00 2.15 6.53
CA LYS A 394 -11.24 1.83 5.83
C LYS A 394 -12.19 3.03 5.82
N LYS A 395 -12.48 3.63 6.99
CA LYS A 395 -13.35 4.81 7.09
C LYS A 395 -12.85 5.97 6.24
N LYS A 396 -11.54 6.21 6.25
CA LYS A 396 -10.88 7.26 5.49
C LYS A 396 -11.05 7.05 3.99
N GLY A 397 -10.77 5.84 3.48
CA GLY A 397 -10.98 5.49 2.08
C GLY A 397 -12.45 5.59 1.65
N GLU A 398 -13.38 5.10 2.48
CA GLU A 398 -14.82 5.15 2.23
C GLU A 398 -15.32 6.59 2.05
N VAL A 399 -15.06 7.46 3.04
CA VAL A 399 -15.45 8.87 3.01
C VAL A 399 -14.78 9.61 1.86
N SER A 400 -13.49 9.34 1.63
CA SER A 400 -12.75 9.87 0.48
C SER A 400 -13.43 9.54 -0.85
N GLY A 401 -13.88 8.30 -1.05
CA GLY A 401 -14.59 7.89 -2.27
C GLY A 401 -15.98 8.54 -2.40
N GLU A 402 -16.73 8.63 -1.32
CA GLU A 402 -18.05 9.27 -1.31
C GLU A 402 -17.98 10.76 -1.63
N GLU A 403 -17.11 11.50 -0.94
CA GLU A 403 -16.93 12.94 -1.17
C GLU A 403 -16.33 13.23 -2.55
N PHE A 404 -15.49 12.31 -3.06
CA PHE A 404 -15.00 12.40 -4.44
C PHE A 404 -16.16 12.36 -5.44
N MET A 405 -17.04 11.36 -5.33
CA MET A 405 -18.19 11.21 -6.23
C MET A 405 -19.13 12.40 -6.16
N LYS A 406 -19.44 12.90 -4.96
CA LYS A 406 -20.30 14.08 -4.76
C LYS A 406 -19.72 15.29 -5.49
N LEU A 407 -18.46 15.60 -5.24
CA LEU A 407 -17.82 16.79 -5.79
C LEU A 407 -17.61 16.69 -7.30
N ILE A 408 -17.12 15.56 -7.82
CA ILE A 408 -16.81 15.45 -9.26
C ILE A 408 -18.08 15.48 -10.12
N LEU A 409 -19.20 14.94 -9.61
CA LEU A 409 -20.50 15.03 -10.24
C LEU A 409 -21.03 16.47 -10.30
N GLU A 410 -20.67 17.32 -9.33
CA GLU A 410 -21.02 18.75 -9.31
C GLU A 410 -20.13 19.55 -10.27
N SER A 411 -18.82 19.28 -10.28
CA SER A 411 -17.84 19.96 -11.13
C SER A 411 -18.00 19.66 -12.64
N THR A 412 -18.79 18.65 -13.00
CA THR A 412 -19.01 18.19 -14.39
C THR A 412 -20.48 18.27 -14.81
N LYS A 413 -21.24 19.21 -14.24
CA LYS A 413 -22.66 19.43 -14.56
C LYS A 413 -22.94 20.07 -15.93
N ASN A 414 -21.92 20.28 -16.77
CA ASN A 414 -22.08 20.85 -18.12
C ASN A 414 -22.45 19.79 -19.15
#